data_AF-A0A7S1WZK0-F1
#
_entry.id   AF-A0A7S1WZK0-F1
#
_cell.length_a   1.000
_cell.length_b   1.000
_cell.length_c   1.000
_cell.angle_alpha   90.00
_cell.angle_beta   90.00
_cell.angle_gamma   90.00
#
_symmetry.space_group_name_H-M   'P 1'
#
loop_
_entity.id
_entity.type
_entity.pdbx_description
1 polymer ?
#
loop_
_entity_poly.entity_id
_entity_poly.type
_entity_poly.pdbx_seq_one_letter_code
_entity_poly.pdbx_strand_id
1 'polypeptide(L)'
;SLLFNCYVEAEAAARGEIGSTISAYASISAAPMLAGVFRTVVQKLIKVTQDANAEFATSGVTEGGDTPTERRCTFMDLALCVAGGLDPAGINTLYKAALPGLKDNESAVQK
;
A
#
# COMPACT_ATOMS: atom_id res chain seq x y z
N SER A 1 -1.77 -6.36 -11.70
CA SER A 1 -0.71 -5.74 -12.53
C SER A 1 0.58 -6.47 -12.20
N LEU A 2 1.40 -6.84 -13.19
CA LEU A 2 2.62 -7.62 -12.98
C LEU A 2 3.54 -6.98 -11.93
N LEU A 3 3.84 -5.67 -12.06
CA LEU A 3 4.70 -4.95 -11.11
C LEU A 3 4.16 -4.93 -9.67
N PHE A 4 2.84 -4.86 -9.51
CA PHE A 4 2.19 -4.89 -8.20
C PHE A 4 2.38 -6.26 -7.53
N ASN A 5 2.14 -7.35 -8.26
CA ASN A 5 2.35 -8.70 -7.72
C ASN A 5 3.83 -8.92 -7.40
N CYS A 6 4.74 -8.51 -8.30
CA CYS A 6 6.18 -8.58 -8.05
C CYS A 6 6.59 -7.81 -6.78
N TYR A 7 6.03 -6.62 -6.54
CA TYR A 7 6.35 -5.84 -5.35
C TYR A 7 5.93 -6.56 -4.07
N VAL A 8 4.72 -7.09 -4.05
CA VAL A 8 4.13 -7.71 -2.85
C VAL A 8 4.81 -9.05 -2.52
N GLU A 9 5.21 -9.81 -3.55
CA GLU A 9 5.93 -11.10 -3.41
C GLU A 9 7.43 -10.93 -3.18
N ALA A 10 8.01 -9.77 -3.52
CA ALA A 10 9.44 -9.52 -3.34
C ALA A 10 9.83 -9.46 -1.87
N GLU A 11 11.06 -9.91 -1.58
CA GLU A 11 11.74 -9.64 -0.32
C GLU A 11 11.97 -8.13 -0.14
N ALA A 12 12.05 -7.68 1.11
CA ALA A 12 12.20 -6.26 1.46
C ALA A 12 13.37 -5.57 0.72
N ALA A 13 14.48 -6.28 0.51
CA ALA A 13 15.66 -5.75 -0.18
C ALA A 13 15.40 -5.40 -1.65
N ALA A 14 14.52 -6.13 -2.35
CA ALA A 14 14.22 -5.92 -3.76
C ALA A 14 13.08 -4.91 -3.99
N ARG A 15 12.28 -4.60 -2.96
CA ARG A 15 11.12 -3.70 -3.08
C ARG A 15 11.50 -2.26 -3.44
N GLY A 16 12.68 -1.78 -3.08
CA GLY A 16 13.12 -0.42 -3.40
C GLY A 16 13.17 -0.15 -4.91
N GLU A 17 13.75 -1.07 -5.68
CA GLU A 17 13.86 -0.95 -7.14
C GLU A 17 12.52 -1.12 -7.84
N ILE A 18 11.72 -2.10 -7.39
CA ILE A 18 10.38 -2.35 -7.94
C ILE A 18 9.47 -1.15 -7.64
N GLY A 19 9.52 -0.61 -6.41
CA GLY A 19 8.77 0.58 -5.99
C GLY A 19 9.13 1.81 -6.82
N SER A 20 10.42 2.05 -7.03
CA SER A 20 10.90 3.15 -7.89
C SER A 20 10.37 3.01 -9.33
N THR A 21 10.31 1.79 -9.86
CA THR A 21 9.75 1.51 -11.18
C THR A 21 8.24 1.79 -11.22
N ILE A 22 7.50 1.37 -10.18
CA ILE A 22 6.06 1.66 -10.04
C ILE A 22 5.82 3.17 -9.98
N SER A 23 6.63 3.91 -9.21
CA SER A 23 6.52 5.37 -9.11
C SER A 23 6.82 6.07 -10.43
N ALA A 24 7.88 5.68 -11.13
CA ALA A 24 8.18 6.22 -12.44
C ALA A 24 7.02 5.98 -13.41
N TYR A 25 6.49 4.76 -13.45
CA TYR A 25 5.33 4.41 -14.28
C TYR A 25 4.07 5.20 -13.91
N ALA A 26 3.79 5.33 -12.60
CA ALA A 26 2.64 6.09 -12.12
C ALA A 26 2.72 7.57 -12.52
N SER A 27 3.90 8.18 -12.44
CA SER A 27 4.09 9.61 -12.75
C SER A 27 3.82 9.99 -14.21
N ILE A 28 3.93 9.03 -15.13
CA ILE A 28 3.70 9.24 -16.58
C ILE A 28 2.38 8.67 -17.09
N SER A 29 1.63 7.96 -16.22
CA SER A 29 0.38 7.30 -16.59
C SER A 29 -0.81 8.24 -16.43
N ALA A 30 -1.81 8.11 -17.31
CA ALA A 30 -3.09 8.77 -17.11
C ALA A 30 -3.85 8.17 -15.92
N ALA A 31 -4.52 9.01 -15.14
CA ALA A 31 -5.26 8.60 -13.94
C ALA A 31 -6.23 7.40 -14.14
N PRO A 32 -6.97 7.27 -15.25
CA PRO A 32 -7.83 6.09 -15.49
C PRO A 32 -7.06 4.76 -15.54
N MET A 33 -5.80 4.76 -15.98
CA MET A 33 -4.98 3.55 -16.04
C MET A 33 -4.53 3.10 -14.64
N LEU A 34 -4.37 4.03 -13.70
CA LEU A 34 -3.95 3.74 -12.33
C LEU A 34 -5.12 3.46 -11.39
N ALA A 35 -6.34 3.92 -11.73
CA ALA A 35 -7.51 3.85 -10.85
C ALA A 35 -7.81 2.45 -10.31
N GLY A 36 -7.69 1.42 -11.15
CA GLY A 36 -7.89 0.03 -10.73
C GLY A 36 -6.84 -0.45 -9.73
N VAL A 37 -5.55 -0.23 -10.04
CA VAL A 37 -4.44 -0.60 -9.17
C VAL A 37 -4.51 0.16 -7.85
N PHE A 38 -4.69 1.48 -7.91
CA PHE A 38 -4.83 2.34 -6.73
C PHE A 38 -5.94 1.86 -5.79
N ARG A 39 -7.13 1.57 -6.34
CA ARG A 39 -8.26 1.06 -5.54
C ARG A 39 -7.90 -0.25 -4.84
N THR A 40 -7.26 -1.18 -5.54
CA THR A 40 -6.82 -2.45 -4.94
C THR A 40 -5.81 -2.21 -3.82
N VAL A 41 -4.82 -1.34 -4.03
CA VAL A 41 -3.79 -1.05 -3.02
C VAL A 41 -4.41 -0.45 -1.76
N VAL A 42 -5.26 0.58 -1.91
CA VAL A 42 -5.91 1.25 -0.78
C VAL A 42 -6.87 0.32 -0.05
N GLN A 43 -7.64 -0.50 -0.76
CA GLN A 43 -8.50 -1.50 -0.13
C GLN A 43 -7.70 -2.51 0.70
N LYS A 44 -6.56 -2.98 0.18
CA LYS A 44 -5.68 -3.87 0.93
C LYS A 44 -5.06 -3.15 2.14
N LEU A 45 -4.59 -1.91 1.99
CA LEU A 45 -4.07 -1.09 3.09
C LEU A 45 -5.10 -0.92 4.23
N ILE A 46 -6.35 -0.55 3.89
CA ILE A 46 -7.43 -0.42 4.87
C ILE A 46 -7.66 -1.76 5.57
N LYS A 47 -7.72 -2.85 4.80
CA LYS A 47 -7.98 -4.18 5.36
C LYS A 47 -6.86 -4.65 6.30
N VAL A 48 -5.58 -4.55 5.91
CA VAL A 48 -4.47 -4.96 6.79
C VAL A 48 -4.40 -4.11 8.06
N THR A 49 -4.82 -2.84 7.98
CA THR A 49 -4.91 -1.94 9.13
C THR A 49 -6.07 -2.32 10.05
N GLN A 50 -7.21 -2.72 9.49
CA GLN A 50 -8.36 -3.21 10.26
C GLN A 50 -8.04 -4.56 10.92
N ASP A 51 -7.45 -5.49 10.18
CA ASP A 51 -7.10 -6.82 10.67
C ASP A 51 -6.08 -6.74 11.82
N ALA A 52 -5.11 -5.83 11.75
CA ALA A 52 -4.12 -5.63 12.82
C ALA A 52 -4.75 -5.07 14.12
N ASN A 53 -5.87 -4.36 14.01
CA ASN A 53 -6.59 -3.78 15.15
C ASN A 53 -7.76 -4.64 15.65
N ALA A 54 -8.06 -5.75 14.96
CA ALA A 54 -9.16 -6.64 15.32
C ALA A 54 -8.70 -7.73 16.30
N GLU A 55 -9.49 -8.00 17.35
CA GLU A 55 -9.21 -9.10 18.30
C GLU A 55 -9.30 -10.49 17.66
N PHE A 56 -10.02 -10.62 16.54
CA PHE A 56 -10.14 -11.85 15.76
C PHE A 56 -10.01 -11.55 14.26
N ALA A 57 -8.94 -12.02 13.63
CA ALA A 57 -8.71 -11.83 12.20
C ALA A 57 -9.69 -12.66 11.36
N THR A 58 -10.50 -12.01 10.51
CA THR A 58 -11.47 -12.68 9.63
C THR A 58 -10.95 -12.69 8.19
N SER A 59 -10.35 -13.80 7.75
CA SER A 59 -9.81 -13.96 6.38
C SER A 59 -8.88 -12.80 5.96
N GLY A 60 -7.74 -12.68 6.65
CA GLY A 60 -6.83 -11.55 6.47
C GLY A 60 -6.11 -11.55 5.12
N VAL A 61 -5.71 -10.37 4.67
CA VAL A 61 -4.72 -10.27 3.57
C VAL A 61 -3.45 -10.97 4.03
N THR A 62 -2.99 -11.98 3.30
CA THR A 62 -1.80 -12.77 3.65
C THR A 62 -0.54 -12.32 2.92
N GLU A 63 -0.69 -11.53 1.87
CA GLU A 63 0.40 -11.03 1.04
C GLU A 63 1.12 -9.85 1.72
N GLY A 64 2.36 -9.59 1.32
CA GLY A 64 3.12 -8.41 1.76
C GLY A 64 3.85 -8.58 3.08
N GLY A 65 4.09 -9.82 3.52
CA GLY A 65 4.90 -10.13 4.71
C GLY A 65 4.26 -11.16 5.62
N ASP A 66 5.05 -11.64 6.56
CA ASP A 66 4.67 -12.72 7.48
C ASP A 66 3.93 -12.16 8.69
N THR A 67 4.24 -10.93 9.09
CA THR A 67 3.63 -10.25 10.24
C THR A 67 2.59 -9.21 9.83
N PRO A 68 1.58 -8.93 10.67
CA PRO A 68 0.61 -7.85 10.42
C PRO A 68 1.26 -6.48 10.18
N THR A 69 2.39 -6.23 10.85
CA THR A 69 3.18 -4.99 10.70
C THR A 69 3.83 -4.91 9.33
N GLU A 70 4.51 -5.97 8.88
CA GLU A 70 5.12 -6.00 7.54
C GLU A 70 4.07 -5.80 6.45
N ARG A 71 2.87 -6.39 6.59
CA ARG A 71 1.78 -6.20 5.62
C ARG A 71 1.32 -4.75 5.58
N ARG A 72 1.12 -4.11 6.74
CA ARG A 72 0.78 -2.68 6.83
C ARG A 72 1.84 -1.81 6.15
N CYS A 73 3.11 -1.99 6.49
CA CYS A 73 4.22 -1.25 5.88
C CYS A 73 4.27 -1.47 4.36
N THR A 74 4.15 -2.72 3.90
CA THR A 74 4.21 -3.06 2.47
C THR A 74 3.10 -2.39 1.67
N PHE A 75 1.86 -2.41 2.15
CA PHE A 75 0.75 -1.76 1.45
C PHE A 75 0.79 -0.23 1.60
N MET A 76 1.37 0.31 2.67
CA MET A 76 1.61 1.76 2.79
C MET A 76 2.64 2.21 1.74
N ASP A 77 3.81 1.57 1.70
CA ASP A 77 4.88 1.90 0.75
C ASP A 77 4.39 1.79 -0.69
N LEU A 78 3.65 0.73 -1.00
CA LEU A 78 3.07 0.53 -2.32
C LEU A 78 2.03 1.59 -2.69
N ALA A 79 1.24 2.05 -1.72
CA ALA A 79 0.29 3.14 -1.92
C ALA A 79 0.99 4.48 -2.18
N LEU A 80 2.11 4.72 -1.49
CA LEU A 80 2.98 5.88 -1.75
C LEU A 80 3.64 5.78 -3.13
N CYS A 81 4.04 4.57 -3.56
CA CYS A 81 4.63 4.39 -4.88
C CYS A 81 3.70 4.85 -6.01
N VAL A 82 2.39 4.64 -5.88
CA VAL A 82 1.40 5.05 -6.91
C VAL A 82 0.90 6.48 -6.75
N ALA A 83 1.23 7.17 -5.65
CA ALA A 83 0.68 8.47 -5.30
C ALA A 83 0.97 9.56 -6.35
N GLY A 84 2.14 9.52 -6.98
CA GLY A 84 2.55 10.51 -7.99
C GLY A 84 1.68 10.57 -9.25
N GLY A 85 0.86 9.54 -9.51
CA GLY A 85 -0.08 9.50 -10.64
C GLY A 85 -1.54 9.75 -10.26
N LEU A 86 -1.83 10.09 -9.01
CA LEU A 86 -3.19 10.30 -8.53
C LEU A 86 -3.66 11.74 -8.76
N ASP A 87 -4.96 11.88 -9.00
CA ASP A 87 -5.63 13.16 -8.95
C ASP A 87 -5.87 13.61 -7.48
N PRO A 88 -6.32 14.86 -7.24
CA PRO A 88 -6.55 15.34 -5.88
C PRO A 88 -7.54 14.48 -5.07
N ALA A 89 -8.53 13.86 -5.72
CA ALA A 89 -9.48 12.97 -5.07
C ALA A 89 -8.82 11.65 -4.62
N GLY A 90 -7.94 11.10 -5.45
CA GLY A 90 -7.11 9.94 -5.14
C GLY A 90 -6.16 10.22 -3.97
N ILE A 91 -5.47 11.37 -3.99
CA ILE A 91 -4.60 11.80 -2.89
C ILE A 91 -5.38 11.92 -1.57
N ASN A 92 -6.58 12.53 -1.59
CA ASN A 92 -7.42 12.65 -0.40
C ASN A 92 -7.88 11.27 0.12
N THR A 93 -8.21 10.35 -0.78
CA THR A 93 -8.54 8.96 -0.43
C THR A 93 -7.36 8.25 0.24
N LEU A 94 -6.16 8.39 -0.34
CA LEU A 94 -4.94 7.82 0.22
C LEU A 94 -4.64 8.38 1.62
N TYR A 95 -4.71 9.71 1.77
CA TYR A 95 -4.50 10.37 3.05
C TYR A 95 -5.43 9.82 4.15
N LYS A 96 -6.73 9.67 3.85
CA LYS A 96 -7.70 9.11 4.79
C LYS A 96 -7.39 7.66 5.16
N ALA A 97 -6.94 6.86 4.20
CA ALA A 97 -6.54 5.47 4.45
C ALA A 97 -5.24 5.36 5.27
N ALA A 98 -4.32 6.31 5.11
CA ALA A 98 -3.04 6.33 5.83
C ALA A 98 -3.14 6.92 7.25
N LEU A 99 -4.14 7.76 7.50
CA LEU A 99 -4.32 8.47 8.77
C LEU A 99 -4.30 7.57 10.03
N PRO A 100 -4.87 6.36 10.04
CA PRO A 100 -4.77 5.46 11.19
C PRO A 100 -3.32 5.04 11.49
N GLY A 101 -2.49 4.81 10.45
CA GLY A 101 -1.08 4.42 10.62
C GLY A 101 -0.24 5.52 11.25
N LEU A 102 -0.56 6.79 11.00
CA LEU A 102 0.08 7.94 11.66
C LEU A 102 -0.18 8.01 13.17
N LYS A 103 -1.22 7.33 13.65
CA LYS A 103 -1.59 7.26 15.07
C LYS A 103 -1.35 5.88 15.69
N ASP A 104 -0.65 5.00 14.96
CA ASP A 104 -0.38 3.64 15.40
C ASP A 104 0.59 3.64 16.60
N ASN A 105 0.61 2.57 17.39
CA ASN A 105 1.56 2.42 18.49
C ASN A 105 2.93 1.91 18.01
N GLU A 106 2.98 1.34 16.81
CA GLU A 106 4.19 0.79 16.22
C GLU A 106 4.92 1.84 15.38
N SER A 107 6.13 2.22 15.80
CA SER A 107 6.95 3.22 15.10
C SER A 107 7.27 2.84 13.64
N ALA A 108 7.28 1.55 13.31
CA ALA A 108 7.49 1.07 11.93
C ALA A 108 6.31 1.41 11.00
N VAL A 109 5.10 1.53 11.55
CA VAL A 109 3.88 1.87 10.81
C VAL A 109 3.71 3.39 10.67
N GLN A 110 4.29 4.16 11.60
CA GLN A 110 4.24 5.62 11.60
C GLN A 110 5.21 6.28 10.60
N LYS A 111 6.35 5.63 10.34
CA LYS A 111 7.41 6.12 9.45
C LYS A 111 6.98 6.08 7.99
#